data_AF-A0A978TT71-F1
#
_entry.id   AF-A0A978TT71-F1
#
_cell.length_a   1.000
_cell.length_b   1.000
_cell.length_c   1.000
_cell.angle_alpha   90.00
_cell.angle_beta   90.00
_cell.angle_gamma   90.00
#
_symmetry.space_group_name_H-M   'P 1'
#
loop_
_entity.id
_entity.type
_entity.pdbx_description
1 polymer ?
#
loop_
_entity_poly.entity_id
_entity_poly.type
_entity_poly.pdbx_seq_one_letter_code
_entity_poly.pdbx_strand_id
1 'polypeptide(L)' 'MTLTELLPAIRKLSLPDRLQLFRLLAEEFDLQEDIAPLKPFKVYYLSTPYNSFGAGTILMQVLNENSSMLHQRLISYS' A
#
# COMPACT_ATOMS: atom_id res chain seq x y z
N MET A 1 2.34 -4.30 31.14
CA MET A 1 1.74 -5.20 30.13
C MET A 1 2.86 -5.70 29.25
N THR A 2 2.98 -7.02 29.10
CA THR A 2 3.97 -7.66 28.24
C THR A 2 3.33 -8.14 26.94
N LEU A 3 4.11 -8.27 25.85
CA LEU A 3 3.62 -8.80 24.57
C LEU A 3 2.98 -10.19 24.72
N THR A 4 3.56 -11.00 25.60
CA THR A 4 3.08 -12.34 25.98
C THR A 4 1.70 -12.33 26.64
N GLU A 5 1.36 -11.27 27.37
CA GLU A 5 0.02 -11.10 27.97
C GLU A 5 -1.03 -10.66 26.93
N LEU A 6 -0.62 -9.96 25.86
CA LEU A 6 -1.53 -9.41 24.83
C LEU A 6 -1.80 -10.37 23.67
N LEU A 7 -0.88 -11.29 23.39
CA LEU A 7 -1.02 -12.28 22.30
C LEU A 7 -2.35 -13.05 22.30
N PRO A 8 -2.85 -13.55 23.45
CA PRO A 8 -4.13 -14.24 23.50
C PRO A 8 -5.32 -13.35 23.13
N ALA A 9 -5.28 -12.06 23.47
CA ALA A 9 -6.34 -11.11 23.14
C ALA A 9 -6.34 -10.78 21.64
N ILE A 10 -5.16 -10.58 21.06
CA ILE A 10 -4.99 -10.32 19.61
C ILE A 10 -5.50 -11.50 18.76
N ARG A 11 -5.30 -12.74 19.23
CA ARG A 11 -5.80 -13.94 18.56
C ARG A 11 -7.33 -14.08 18.59
N LYS A 12 -7.99 -13.44 19.55
CA LYS A 12 -9.47 -13.43 19.66
C LYS A 12 -10.14 -12.36 18.80
N LEU A 13 -9.37 -11.41 18.27
CA LEU A 13 -9.88 -10.39 17.35
C LEU A 13 -10.48 -11.04 16.10
N SER A 14 -11.52 -10.41 15.56
CA SER A 14 -12.06 -10.77 14.26
C SER A 14 -11.01 -10.55 13.16
N LEU A 15 -11.20 -11.17 12.00
CA LEU A 15 -10.30 -10.98 10.86
C LEU A 15 -10.12 -9.48 10.47
N PRO A 16 -11.18 -8.65 10.32
CA PRO A 16 -11.02 -7.25 9.97
C PRO A 16 -10.27 -6.46 11.06
N ASP A 17 -10.58 -6.68 12.34
CA ASP A 17 -9.90 -5.98 13.44
C ASP A 17 -8.42 -6.33 13.51
N ARG A 18 -8.08 -7.59 13.24
CA ARG A 18 -6.70 -8.06 13.20
C ARG A 18 -5.93 -7.42 12.05
N LEU A 19 -6.55 -7.29 10.88
CA LEU A 19 -5.96 -6.60 9.73
C LEU A 19 -5.76 -5.09 10.00
N GLN A 20 -6.72 -4.43 10.65
CA GLN A 20 -6.59 -3.04 11.08
C GLN A 20 -5.44 -2.86 12.07
N LEU A 21 -5.33 -3.75 13.07
CA LEU A 21 -4.23 -3.73 14.03
C LEU A 21 -2.87 -3.89 13.33
N PHE A 22 -2.75 -4.85 12.42
CA PHE A 22 -1.51 -5.03 11.65
C PHE A 22 -1.18 -3.80 10.79
N ARG A 23 -2.18 -3.13 10.22
CA ARG A 23 -1.98 -1.92 9.42
C ARG A 23 -1.50 -0.74 10.27
N LEU A 24 -2.11 -0.51 11.44
CA LEU A 24 -1.64 0.48 12.41
C LEU A 24 -0.19 0.22 12.83
N LEU A 25 0.13 -1.02 13.19
CA LEU A 25 1.50 -1.40 13.56
C LEU A 25 2.47 -1.20 12.39
N ALA A 26 2.08 -1.60 11.17
CA ALA A 26 2.90 -1.41 9.98
C ALA A 26 3.15 0.07 9.69
N GLU A 27 2.14 0.94 9.84
CA GLU A 27 2.30 2.40 9.70
C GLU A 27 3.28 2.96 10.74
N GLU A 28 3.24 2.49 11.99
CA GLU A 28 4.22 2.88 13.01
C GLU A 28 5.65 2.46 12.65
N PHE A 29 5.85 1.35 11.94
CA PHE A 29 7.15 0.91 11.42
C PHE A 29 7.57 1.66 10.16
N ASP A 30 6.63 1.98 9.26
CA ASP A 30 6.87 2.72 8.01
C ASP A 30 7.30 4.17 8.27
N LEU A 31 6.85 4.76 9.38
CA LEU A 31 7.26 6.10 9.81
C LEU A 31 8.72 6.18 10.28
N GLN A 32 9.39 5.05 10.54
CA GLN A 32 10.78 5.03 11.00
C GLN A 32 11.81 4.92 9.87
N GLU A 33 11.40 4.50 8.67
CA GLU A 33 12.28 4.54 7.50
C GLU A 33 11.99 5.80 6.68
N ASP A 34 13.03 6.55 6.34
CA ASP A 34 12.94 7.59 5.32
C ASP A 34 12.76 6.89 3.96
N ILE A 35 11.53 6.45 3.67
CA ILE A 35 11.16 5.82 2.40
C ILE A 35 10.98 6.95 1.38
N ALA A 36 12.06 7.70 1.13
CA ALA A 36 12.12 8.59 0.00
C ALA A 36 12.23 7.72 -1.26
N PRO A 37 11.23 7.72 -2.17
CA PRO A 37 11.25 6.89 -3.38
C PRO A 37 12.47 7.20 -4.26
N LEU A 38 13.02 8.41 -4.12
CA LEU A 38 14.25 8.87 -4.75
C LEU A 38 15.20 9.40 -3.69
N LYS A 39 16.45 8.91 -3.71
CA LYS A 39 17.50 9.38 -2.81
C LYS A 39 18.02 10.74 -3.31
N PRO A 40 18.22 11.73 -2.41
CA PRO A 40 18.86 13.00 -2.79
C PRO A 40 20.20 12.75 -3.48
N PHE A 41 20.49 13.54 -4.52
CA PHE A 41 21.74 13.50 -5.28
C PHE A 41 22.06 12.17 -5.99
N LYS A 42 21.10 11.23 -6.05
CA LYS A 42 21.26 9.99 -6.80
C LYS A 42 20.80 10.16 -8.24
N VAL A 43 21.67 9.79 -9.19
CA VAL A 43 21.33 9.70 -10.61
C VAL A 43 20.70 8.33 -10.88
N TYR A 44 19.52 8.34 -11.48
CA TYR A 44 18.79 7.13 -11.88
C TYR A 44 18.79 7.05 -13.41
N TYR A 45 19.46 6.02 -13.96
CA TYR A 45 19.39 5.73 -15.38
C TYR A 45 18.08 5.04 -15.69
N LEU A 46 17.09 5.82 -16.14
CA LEU A 46 15.83 5.28 -16.60
C LEU A 46 16.00 4.86 -18.06
N SER A 47 15.77 3.58 -18.34
CA SER A 47 15.55 3.12 -19.71
C SER A 47 14.29 3.80 -20.22
N THR A 48 14.42 4.88 -20.99
CA THR A 48 13.27 5.43 -21.73
C THR A 48 13.02 4.46 -22.88
N PRO A 49 11.96 3.64 -22.85
CA PRO A 49 11.75 2.70 -23.91
C PRO A 49 11.46 3.47 -25.20
N TYR A 50 12.32 3.27 -26.21
CA TYR A 50 12.15 3.86 -27.52
C TYR A 50 10.78 3.41 -28.08
N ASN A 51 10.04 4.32 -28.71
CA ASN A 51 8.69 4.08 -29.24
C ASN A 51 7.57 3.79 -28.21
N SER A 52 7.73 4.10 -26.93
CA SER A 52 6.64 4.02 -25.93
C SER A 52 5.77 5.27 -25.87
N PHE A 53 5.50 5.89 -27.02
CA PHE A 53 4.59 7.02 -27.12
C PHE A 53 3.19 6.63 -26.64
N GLY A 54 2.58 7.45 -25.79
CA GLY A 54 1.23 7.19 -25.27
C GLY A 54 1.14 6.09 -24.20
N ALA A 55 2.22 5.37 -23.88
CA ALA A 55 2.22 4.36 -22.82
C ALA A 55 1.82 4.96 -21.45
N GLY A 56 2.23 6.20 -21.17
CA GLY A 56 1.82 6.93 -19.97
C GLY A 56 0.31 7.18 -19.91
N THR A 57 -0.31 7.51 -21.05
CA THR A 57 -1.76 7.74 -21.13
C THR A 57 -2.53 6.46 -20.88
N ILE A 58 -2.12 5.35 -21.51
CA ILE A 58 -2.74 4.03 -21.31
C ILE A 58 -2.59 3.59 -19.85
N LEU A 59 -1.41 3.75 -19.26
CA LEU A 59 -1.18 3.43 -17.86
C LEU A 59 -2.11 4.23 -16.94
N MET A 60 -2.24 5.54 -17.16
CA MET A 60 -3.12 6.39 -16.35
C MET A 60 -4.60 6.01 -16.50
N GLN A 61 -5.04 5.65 -17.70
CA GLN A 61 -6.39 5.18 -17.93
C GLN A 61 -6.68 3.90 -17.11
N VAL A 62 -5.79 2.90 -17.22
CA VAL A 62 -5.94 1.63 -16.50
C VAL A 62 -5.91 1.82 -14.98
N LEU A 63 -5.03 2.70 -14.47
CA LEU A 63 -4.97 3.00 -13.04
C LEU A 63 -6.27 3.65 -12.53
N ASN A 64 -6.84 4.57 -13.30
CA ASN A 64 -8.11 5.22 -12.95
C ASN A 64 -9.30 4.25 -12.99
N GLU A 65 -9.34 3.36 -13.99
CA GLU A 65 -10.36 2.30 -14.10
C GLU A 65 -10.29 1.33 -12.91
N ASN A 66 -9.10 0.88 -12.52
CA ASN A 66 -8.92 0.01 -11.35
C ASN A 66 -9.28 0.71 -10.02
N SER A 67 -8.96 1.99 -9.88
CA SER A 67 -9.32 2.77 -8.69
C SER A 67 -10.84 2.88 -8.50
N SER A 68 -11.57 2.98 -9.61
CA SER A 68 -13.03 2.94 -9.66
C SER A 68 -13.60 1.56 -9.31
N MET A 69 -13.01 0.48 -9.84
CA MET A 69 -13.46 -0.90 -9.53
C MET A 69 -13.23 -1.30 -8.06
N LEU A 70 -12.16 -0.80 -7.43
CA LEU A 70 -11.92 -1.03 -5.99
C LEU A 70 -12.98 -0.36 -5.12
N HIS A 71 -13.50 0.81 -5.51
CA HIS A 71 -14.61 1.46 -4.82
C HIS A 71 -15.92 0.68 -4.97
N GLN A 72 -16.19 0.10 -6.15
CA GLN A 72 -17.38 -0.73 -6.36
C GLN A 72 -17.34 -2.06 -5.59
N ARG A 73 -16.16 -2.69 -5.47
CA ARG A 73 -16.00 -3.93 -4.68
C ARG A 73 -16.26 -3.70 -3.20
N LEU A 74 -15.85 -2.58 -2.63
CA LEU A 74 -16.08 -2.28 -1.20
C LEU A 74 -17.57 -2.04 -0.88
N ILE A 75 -18.34 -1.49 -1.83
CA ILE A 75 -19.79 -1.28 -1.67
C ILE A 75 -20.56 -2.62 -1.76
N SER A 76 -20.08 -3.61 -2.53
CA SER A 76 -20.73 -4.92 -2.63
C SER A 76 -20.56 -5.86 -1.41
N TYR A 77 -19.73 -5.48 -0.44
CA TYR A 77 -19.53 -6.22 0.81
C TYR A 77 -20.10 -5.50 2.05
N SER A 78 -20.88 -4.43 1.85
CA SER A 78 -21.65 -3.70 2.88
C SER A 78 -23.13 -4.06 2.78
#